data_AF-A0A8E0RQS4-F1
#
_entry.id   AF-A0A8E0RQS4-F1
#
_cell.length_a   1.000
_cell.length_b   1.000
_cell.length_c   1.000
_cell.angle_alpha   90.00
_cell.angle_beta   90.00
_cell.angle_gamma   90.00
#
_symmetry.space_group_name_H-M   'P 1'
#
loop_
_entity.id
_entity.type
_entity.pdbx_description
1 polymer ?
#
loop_
_entity_poly.entity_id
_entity_poly.type
_entity_poly.pdbx_seq_one_letter_code
_entity_poly.pdbx_strand_id
1 'polypeptide(L)'
;MTKMKKKQRRGIATAFMSQKQAMRKLQLNLPNFRRLCILKGIYPVEPSNLKKAGRGNSQPKVYYNTKDIAFLAHEPLMEKFRRLRIYQLKLKKARDKKDKDKEFRIKMNKPRYTLHHIVRERYPTPQDALNDISDSLNLVFLFARLPRLTQFSPSLIALSRRLCVEFLNLVVATQSIRKAFICIKGFYVQAELLAKPVVWVIPHSSVTHTPSDVDYRILSTCLEFDTTLVGSLLNK
;
A
#
# COMPACT_ATOMS: atom_id res chain seq x y z
N MET A 1 40.19 -18.19 26.59
CA MET A 1 39.14 -17.41 27.31
C MET A 1 38.32 -16.59 26.32
N THR A 2 37.06 -16.95 26.10
CA THR A 2 36.14 -16.23 25.20
C THR A 2 35.70 -14.91 25.85
N LYS A 3 36.05 -13.77 25.24
CA LYS A 3 35.67 -12.41 25.70
C LYS A 3 34.17 -12.34 26.06
N MET A 4 33.86 -11.86 27.28
CA MET A 4 32.49 -11.60 27.72
C MET A 4 31.73 -10.77 26.69
N LYS A 5 30.63 -11.32 26.16
CA LYS A 5 29.81 -10.65 25.15
C LYS A 5 29.05 -9.49 25.79
N LYS A 6 29.16 -8.28 25.23
CA LYS A 6 28.39 -7.11 25.68
C LYS A 6 26.88 -7.44 25.71
N LYS A 7 26.22 -7.07 26.81
CA LYS A 7 24.76 -7.19 27.01
C LYS A 7 24.03 -6.62 25.78
N GLN A 8 22.97 -7.30 25.32
CA GLN A 8 22.14 -6.91 24.17
C GLN A 8 22.72 -7.13 22.75
N ARG A 9 23.85 -7.85 22.60
CA ARG A 9 24.40 -8.20 21.27
C ARG A 9 23.80 -9.45 20.60
N ARG A 10 22.95 -10.21 21.30
CA ARG A 10 22.29 -11.42 20.76
C ARG A 10 20.86 -11.54 21.29
N GLY A 11 19.98 -12.17 20.51
CA GLY A 11 18.61 -12.50 20.88
C GLY A 11 17.57 -11.45 20.44
N ILE A 12 16.47 -11.37 21.19
CA ILE A 12 15.29 -10.54 20.88
C ILE A 12 15.67 -9.06 20.62
N ALA A 13 16.66 -8.52 21.36
CA ALA A 13 17.10 -7.13 21.21
C ALA A 13 17.76 -6.80 19.85
N THR A 14 18.27 -7.80 19.14
CA THR A 14 18.83 -7.65 17.78
C THR A 14 17.85 -8.07 16.68
N ALA A 15 16.84 -8.86 17.02
CA ALA A 15 15.82 -9.32 16.08
C ALA A 15 14.85 -8.20 15.71
N PHE A 16 14.49 -7.33 16.66
CA PHE A 16 13.52 -6.26 16.46
C PHE A 16 14.15 -4.88 16.39
N MET A 17 13.55 -4.01 15.59
CA MET A 17 13.94 -2.61 15.42
C MET A 17 12.73 -1.71 15.61
N SER A 18 12.86 -0.66 16.43
CA SER A 18 11.76 0.31 16.59
C SER A 18 11.53 1.11 15.31
N GLN A 19 10.31 1.59 15.07
CA GLN A 19 9.97 2.42 13.91
C GLN A 19 10.93 3.63 13.73
N LYS A 20 11.26 4.33 14.83
CA LYS A 20 12.21 5.45 14.80
C LYS A 20 13.64 5.03 14.40
N GLN A 21 14.06 3.80 14.72
CA GLN A 21 15.35 3.27 14.29
C GLN A 21 15.30 2.84 12.81
N ALA A 22 14.22 2.18 12.39
CA ALA A 22 14.02 1.76 11.00
C ALA A 22 14.01 2.95 10.04
N MET A 23 13.26 4.01 10.37
CA MET A 23 13.24 5.25 9.59
C MET A 23 14.61 5.90 9.47
N ARG A 24 15.38 5.96 10.56
CA ARG A 24 16.74 6.50 10.55
C ARG A 24 17.69 5.67 9.71
N LYS A 25 17.60 4.34 9.79
CA LYS A 25 18.41 3.41 8.99
C LYS A 25 18.14 3.54 7.49
N LEU A 26 16.86 3.65 7.10
CA LEU A 26 16.45 3.79 5.70
C LEU A 26 16.54 5.24 5.18
N GLN A 27 16.79 6.22 6.05
CA GLN A 27 16.80 7.65 5.73
C GLN A 27 15.48 8.14 5.10
N LEU A 28 14.35 7.62 5.59
CA LEU A 28 13.00 7.95 5.13
C LEU A 28 12.24 8.76 6.17
N ASN A 29 11.35 9.64 5.70
CA ASN A 29 10.35 10.29 6.55
C ASN A 29 9.21 9.30 6.88
N LEU A 30 8.38 9.63 7.86
CA LEU A 30 7.31 8.74 8.31
C LEU A 30 6.30 8.39 7.19
N PRO A 31 5.83 9.33 6.35
CA PRO A 31 4.91 9.00 5.26
C PRO A 31 5.51 8.04 4.23
N ASN A 32 6.74 8.28 3.76
CA ASN A 32 7.36 7.39 2.78
C ASN A 32 7.74 6.05 3.39
N PHE A 33 8.11 6.01 4.68
CA PHE A 33 8.35 4.76 5.38
C PHE A 33 7.08 3.91 5.45
N ARG A 34 5.95 4.49 5.89
CA ARG A 34 4.64 3.80 5.92
C ARG A 34 4.25 3.34 4.53
N ARG A 35 4.39 4.21 3.52
CA ARG A 35 4.10 3.89 2.13
C ARG A 35 4.88 2.67 1.64
N LEU A 36 6.19 2.67 1.88
CA LEU A 36 7.07 1.57 1.49
C LEU A 36 6.68 0.26 2.20
N CYS A 37 6.37 0.33 3.49
CA CYS A 37 5.92 -0.82 4.26
C CYS A 37 4.62 -1.42 3.72
N ILE A 38 3.63 -0.58 3.38
CA ILE A 38 2.35 -1.02 2.79
C ILE A 38 2.59 -1.71 1.45
N LEU A 39 3.36 -1.09 0.55
CA LEU A 39 3.61 -1.64 -0.78
C LEU A 39 4.31 -3.01 -0.69
N LYS A 40 5.28 -3.16 0.21
CA LYS A 40 6.01 -4.42 0.43
C LYS A 40 5.31 -5.43 1.33
N GLY A 41 4.19 -5.08 1.96
CA GLY A 41 3.51 -5.96 2.92
C GLY A 41 4.31 -6.21 4.19
N ILE A 42 5.07 -5.22 4.67
CA ILE A 42 5.81 -5.31 5.94
C ILE A 42 4.99 -4.68 7.05
N TYR A 43 4.58 -5.51 7.99
CA TYR A 43 3.72 -5.13 9.10
C TYR A 43 4.52 -4.96 10.40
N PRO A 44 4.03 -4.10 11.32
CA PRO A 44 4.59 -4.05 12.66
C PRO A 44 4.38 -5.37 13.40
N VAL A 45 5.32 -5.73 14.27
CA VAL A 45 5.32 -6.99 15.02
C VAL A 45 5.45 -6.69 16.51
N GLU A 46 4.72 -7.42 17.34
CA GLU A 46 4.84 -7.35 18.79
C GLU A 46 5.92 -8.33 19.29
N PRO A 47 7.01 -7.84 19.92
CA PRO A 47 8.04 -8.72 20.45
C PRO A 47 7.57 -9.40 21.74
N SER A 48 7.85 -10.69 21.91
CA SER A 48 7.43 -11.47 23.10
C SER A 48 7.91 -10.90 24.44
N ASN A 49 8.97 -10.07 24.43
CA ASN A 49 9.49 -9.41 25.63
C ASN A 49 9.84 -7.95 25.34
N LEU A 50 8.87 -7.05 25.53
CA LEU A 50 9.00 -5.60 25.28
C LEU A 50 10.20 -4.96 26.00
N LYS A 51 10.47 -5.34 27.26
CA LYS A 51 11.61 -4.81 28.02
C LYS A 51 12.95 -5.18 27.38
N LYS A 52 13.09 -6.39 26.85
CA LYS A 52 14.32 -6.86 26.20
C LYS A 52 14.49 -6.20 24.81
N ALA A 53 13.41 -6.09 24.04
CA ALA A 53 13.40 -5.40 22.75
C ALA A 53 13.68 -3.89 22.86
N GLY A 54 13.07 -3.24 23.86
CA GLY A 54 13.23 -1.82 24.16
C GLY A 54 14.53 -1.45 24.88
N ARG A 55 15.48 -2.39 25.02
CA ARG A 55 16.76 -2.21 25.73
C ARG A 55 16.60 -1.70 27.16
N GLY A 56 15.58 -2.16 27.87
CA GLY A 56 15.23 -1.74 29.23
C GLY A 56 14.12 -0.70 29.30
N ASN A 57 13.71 -0.12 28.16
CA ASN A 57 12.57 0.79 28.10
C ASN A 57 11.26 0.00 27.87
N SER A 58 10.28 0.20 28.76
CA SER A 58 8.97 -0.47 28.71
C SER A 58 7.89 0.36 27.99
N GLN A 59 8.21 1.55 27.48
CA GLN A 59 7.24 2.38 26.76
C GLN A 59 6.71 1.67 25.51
N PRO A 60 5.41 1.83 25.21
CA PRO A 60 4.80 1.24 24.01
C PRO A 60 5.45 1.85 22.77
N LYS A 61 6.01 0.98 21.93
CA LYS A 61 6.67 1.36 20.67
C LYS A 61 6.29 0.36 19.60
N VAL A 62 6.18 0.85 18.38
CA VAL A 62 6.00 0.01 17.21
C VAL A 62 7.35 -0.60 16.81
N TYR A 63 7.40 -1.92 16.72
CA TYR A 63 8.57 -2.68 16.31
C TYR A 63 8.35 -3.34 14.94
N TYR A 64 9.46 -3.57 14.24
CA TYR A 64 9.54 -4.31 12.98
C TYR A 64 10.66 -5.34 13.09
N ASN A 65 10.63 -6.39 12.28
CA ASN A 65 11.77 -7.30 12.22
C ASN A 65 12.96 -6.63 11.52
N THR A 66 14.15 -6.84 12.07
CA THR A 66 15.39 -6.28 11.52
C THR A 66 15.71 -6.85 10.14
N LYS A 67 15.31 -8.09 9.86
CA LYS A 67 15.45 -8.74 8.54
C LYS A 67 14.60 -8.04 7.50
N ASP A 68 13.34 -7.76 7.80
CA ASP A 68 12.41 -7.07 6.90
C ASP A 68 12.88 -5.64 6.59
N ILE A 69 13.40 -4.93 7.61
CA ILE A 69 14.01 -3.60 7.39
C ILE A 69 15.29 -3.68 6.56
N ALA A 70 16.08 -4.76 6.68
CA ALA A 70 17.25 -4.97 5.83
C ALA A 70 16.84 -5.26 4.38
N PHE A 71 15.75 -6.00 4.18
CA PHE A 71 15.16 -6.25 2.86
C PHE A 71 14.72 -4.94 2.19
N LEU A 72 14.03 -4.07 2.93
CA LEU A 72 13.64 -2.73 2.44
C LEU A 72 14.81 -1.87 1.99
N ALA A 73 15.99 -2.04 2.59
CA ALA A 73 17.17 -1.25 2.25
C ALA A 73 17.69 -1.50 0.83
N HIS A 74 17.29 -2.60 0.18
CA HIS A 74 17.67 -2.91 -1.19
C HIS A 74 16.60 -2.55 -2.22
N GLU A 75 15.47 -1.98 -1.78
CA GLU A 75 14.33 -1.76 -2.67
C GLU A 75 14.52 -0.57 -3.63
N PRO A 76 14.36 -0.76 -4.96
CA PRO A 76 14.54 0.31 -5.96
C PRO A 76 13.57 1.49 -5.81
N LEU A 77 12.40 1.29 -5.19
CA LEU A 77 11.43 2.36 -4.91
C LEU A 77 11.99 3.45 -4.01
N MET A 78 12.94 3.14 -3.14
CA MET A 78 13.55 4.16 -2.28
C MET A 78 14.20 5.26 -3.12
N GLU A 79 14.89 4.88 -4.19
CA GLU A 79 15.52 5.84 -5.10
C GLU A 79 14.46 6.65 -5.85
N LYS A 80 13.34 6.04 -6.23
CA LYS A 80 12.20 6.75 -6.83
C LYS A 80 11.57 7.76 -5.86
N PHE A 81 11.42 7.41 -4.58
CA PHE A 81 10.92 8.33 -3.54
C PHE A 81 11.89 9.49 -3.30
N ARG A 82 13.20 9.26 -3.35
CA ARG A 82 14.21 10.33 -3.28
C ARG A 82 14.10 11.29 -4.46
N ARG A 83 13.97 10.76 -5.69
CA ARG A 83 13.76 11.59 -6.90
C ARG A 83 12.46 12.41 -6.82
N LEU A 84 11.38 11.81 -6.32
CA LEU A 84 10.12 12.51 -6.08
C LEU A 84 10.25 13.63 -5.05
N ARG A 85 11.00 13.41 -3.97
CA ARG A 85 11.29 14.45 -2.97
C ARG A 85 12.07 15.61 -3.59
N ILE A 86 13.10 15.32 -4.39
CA ILE A 86 13.88 16.34 -5.10
C ILE A 86 12.99 17.12 -6.07
N TYR A 87 12.12 16.43 -6.82
CA TYR A 87 11.12 17.05 -7.68
C TYR A 87 10.21 18.01 -6.88
N GLN A 88 9.68 17.59 -5.73
CA GLN A 88 8.84 18.43 -4.88
C GLN A 88 9.59 19.68 -4.37
N LEU A 89 10.86 19.54 -3.98
CA LEU A 89 11.70 20.66 -3.55
C LEU A 89 11.96 21.65 -4.70
N LYS A 90 12.27 21.14 -5.90
CA LYS A 90 12.46 21.97 -7.11
C LYS A 90 11.18 22.71 -7.47
N LEU A 91 10.03 22.04 -7.41
CA LEU A 91 8.73 22.62 -7.69
C LEU A 91 8.38 23.72 -6.68
N LYS A 92 8.60 23.47 -5.38
CA LYS A 92 8.40 24.47 -4.33
C LYS A 92 9.28 25.70 -4.58
N LYS A 93 10.58 25.50 -4.85
CA LYS A 93 11.52 26.61 -5.14
C LYS A 93 11.10 27.44 -6.35
N ALA A 94 10.57 26.81 -7.41
CA ALA A 94 10.07 27.53 -8.58
C ALA A 94 8.80 28.35 -8.25
N ARG A 95 7.88 27.77 -7.47
CA ARG A 95 6.66 28.46 -7.00
C ARG A 95 6.98 29.65 -6.11
N ASP A 96 7.89 29.48 -5.15
CA ASP A 96 8.30 30.55 -4.24
C ASP A 96 8.95 31.72 -5.00
N LYS A 97 9.64 31.42 -6.12
CA LYS A 97 10.21 32.41 -7.04
C LYS A 97 9.21 32.96 -8.07
N LYS A 98 7.97 32.47 -8.11
CA LYS A 98 6.92 32.82 -9.10
C LYS A 98 7.34 32.62 -10.57
N ASP A 99 8.30 31.73 -10.83
CA ASP A 99 8.79 31.40 -12.18
C ASP A 99 7.88 30.32 -12.83
N LYS A 100 6.91 30.79 -13.62
CA LYS A 100 5.87 29.93 -14.24
C LYS A 100 6.44 28.96 -15.27
N ASP A 101 7.41 29.39 -16.07
CA ASP A 101 7.99 28.57 -17.15
C ASP A 101 8.83 27.43 -16.58
N LYS A 102 9.59 27.71 -15.53
CA LYS A 102 10.32 26.66 -14.81
C LYS A 102 9.37 25.73 -14.07
N GLU A 103 8.29 26.24 -13.47
CA GLU A 103 7.27 25.39 -12.85
C GLU A 103 6.65 24.42 -13.88
N PHE A 104 6.30 24.91 -15.07
CA PHE A 104 5.75 24.09 -16.15
C PHE A 104 6.72 23.00 -16.60
N ARG A 105 7.98 23.35 -16.87
CA ARG A 105 9.03 22.37 -17.25
C ARG A 105 9.26 21.30 -16.18
N ILE A 106 9.22 21.69 -14.90
CA ILE A 106 9.34 20.74 -13.80
C ILE A 106 8.14 19.81 -13.81
N LYS A 107 6.89 20.33 -13.86
CA LYS A 107 5.66 19.52 -13.88
C LYS A 107 5.63 18.48 -14.99
N MET A 108 6.10 18.84 -16.19
CA MET A 108 6.17 17.91 -17.33
C MET A 108 7.13 16.75 -17.06
N ASN A 109 8.23 17.00 -16.36
CA ASN A 109 9.24 16.01 -16.00
C ASN A 109 8.96 15.32 -14.65
N LYS A 110 7.68 15.19 -14.25
CA LYS A 110 7.31 14.51 -13.00
C LYS A 110 7.76 13.04 -13.04
N PRO A 111 8.62 12.59 -12.10
CA PRO A 111 9.03 11.19 -12.03
C PRO A 111 7.82 10.29 -11.80
N ARG A 112 7.71 9.20 -12.57
CA ARG A 112 6.75 8.12 -12.34
C ARG A 112 7.48 6.87 -11.89
N TYR A 113 6.84 6.07 -11.06
CA TYR A 113 7.28 4.71 -10.73
C TYR A 113 6.11 3.77 -10.98
N THR A 114 6.43 2.49 -11.12
CA THR A 114 5.46 1.41 -11.35
C THR A 114 5.56 0.41 -10.20
N LEU A 115 4.45 -0.26 -9.89
CA LEU A 115 4.38 -1.25 -8.83
C LEU A 115 4.38 -2.69 -9.35
N HIS A 116 4.47 -2.90 -10.67
CA HIS A 116 4.41 -4.23 -11.29
C HIS A 116 5.47 -5.20 -10.77
N HIS A 117 6.68 -4.73 -10.48
CA HIS A 117 7.75 -5.57 -9.93
C HIS A 117 7.39 -6.08 -8.52
N ILE A 118 6.80 -5.23 -7.69
CA ILE A 118 6.35 -5.60 -6.33
C ILE A 118 5.22 -6.62 -6.41
N VAL A 119 4.24 -6.39 -7.29
CA VAL A 119 3.11 -7.31 -7.46
C VAL A 119 3.61 -8.70 -7.86
N ARG A 120 4.56 -8.78 -8.81
CA ARG A 120 5.16 -10.06 -9.24
C ARG A 120 5.99 -10.74 -8.15
N GLU A 121 6.69 -9.96 -7.34
CA GLU A 121 7.48 -10.48 -6.22
C GLU A 121 6.57 -11.04 -5.10
N ARG A 122 5.46 -10.36 -4.81
CA ARG A 122 4.47 -10.80 -3.80
C ARG A 122 3.59 -11.94 -4.28
N TYR A 123 3.24 -11.94 -5.56
CA TYR A 123 2.36 -12.94 -6.18
C TYR A 123 3.02 -13.50 -7.44
N PRO A 124 3.91 -14.51 -7.28
CA PRO A 124 4.59 -15.13 -8.42
C PRO A 124 3.61 -15.81 -9.37
N THR A 125 2.54 -16.40 -8.85
CA THR A 125 1.50 -17.07 -9.64
C THR A 125 0.17 -16.29 -9.63
N PRO A 126 -0.66 -16.42 -10.69
CA PRO A 126 -2.01 -15.85 -10.69
C PRO A 126 -2.90 -16.42 -9.58
N GLN A 127 -2.68 -17.69 -9.21
CA GLN A 127 -3.44 -18.36 -8.17
C GLN A 127 -3.15 -17.77 -6.78
N ASP A 128 -1.92 -17.34 -6.51
CA ASP A 128 -1.56 -16.65 -5.26
C ASP A 128 -2.27 -15.30 -5.19
N ALA A 129 -2.25 -14.55 -6.28
CA ALA A 129 -2.94 -13.26 -6.38
C ALA A 129 -4.45 -13.40 -6.17
N LEU A 130 -5.08 -14.45 -6.69
CA LEU A 130 -6.51 -14.71 -6.50
C LEU A 130 -6.91 -15.00 -5.05
N ASN A 131 -5.99 -15.51 -4.21
CA ASN A 131 -6.30 -15.73 -2.79
C ASN A 131 -6.55 -14.42 -2.04
N ASP A 132 -5.79 -13.36 -2.38
CA ASP A 132 -5.84 -12.06 -1.70
C ASP A 132 -6.68 -11.03 -2.45
N ILE A 133 -7.15 -11.34 -3.67
CA ILE A 133 -7.84 -10.37 -4.53
C ILE A 133 -9.15 -9.85 -3.92
N SER A 134 -9.80 -10.62 -3.03
CA SER A 134 -11.06 -10.25 -2.38
C SER A 134 -10.95 -8.89 -1.68
N ASP A 135 -9.89 -8.69 -0.89
CA ASP A 135 -9.66 -7.45 -0.16
C ASP A 135 -9.36 -6.28 -1.10
N SER A 136 -8.56 -6.52 -2.13
CA SER A 136 -8.27 -5.53 -3.16
C SER A 136 -9.53 -5.11 -3.92
N LEU A 137 -10.41 -6.05 -4.27
CA LEU A 137 -11.69 -5.76 -4.93
C LEU A 137 -12.57 -4.92 -4.01
N ASN A 138 -12.71 -5.28 -2.73
CA ASN A 138 -13.50 -4.51 -1.77
C ASN A 138 -13.06 -3.04 -1.72
N LEU A 139 -11.75 -2.78 -1.68
CA LEU A 139 -11.22 -1.42 -1.68
C LEU A 139 -11.48 -0.71 -3.01
N VAL A 140 -11.24 -1.37 -4.15
CA VAL A 140 -11.46 -0.79 -5.49
C VAL A 140 -12.94 -0.43 -5.70
N PHE A 141 -13.87 -1.30 -5.32
CA PHE A 141 -15.31 -1.06 -5.41
C PHE A 141 -15.80 0.05 -4.48
N LEU A 142 -15.25 0.13 -3.26
CA LEU A 142 -15.51 1.24 -2.35
C LEU A 142 -15.08 2.57 -2.98
N PHE A 143 -13.84 2.63 -3.46
CA PHE A 143 -13.28 3.86 -4.02
C PHE A 143 -13.89 4.28 -5.34
N ALA A 144 -14.41 3.35 -6.13
CA ALA A 144 -15.18 3.66 -7.33
C ALA A 144 -16.46 4.47 -7.01
N ARG A 145 -17.06 4.25 -5.83
CA ARG A 145 -18.30 4.91 -5.38
C ARG A 145 -18.08 6.17 -4.53
N LEU A 146 -16.88 6.38 -3.99
CA LEU A 146 -16.59 7.57 -3.18
C LEU A 146 -16.67 8.88 -3.99
N PRO A 147 -17.09 9.99 -3.34
CA PRO A 147 -17.01 11.31 -3.94
C PRO A 147 -15.55 11.72 -4.18
N ARG A 148 -15.35 12.74 -5.04
CA ARG A 148 -14.01 13.28 -5.27
C ARG A 148 -13.51 13.96 -4.00
N LEU A 149 -12.57 13.32 -3.30
CA LEU A 149 -11.89 13.92 -2.15
C LEU A 149 -10.55 14.51 -2.58
N THR A 150 -10.17 15.64 -1.96
CA THR A 150 -8.93 16.37 -2.24
C THR A 150 -7.67 15.58 -1.89
N GLN A 151 -7.81 14.56 -1.04
CA GLN A 151 -6.72 13.72 -0.55
C GLN A 151 -6.28 12.65 -1.55
N PHE A 152 -7.07 12.43 -2.61
CA PHE A 152 -6.79 11.44 -3.65
C PHE A 152 -6.43 12.07 -4.98
N SER A 153 -5.67 11.33 -5.78
CA SER A 153 -5.54 11.68 -7.19
C SER A 153 -6.84 11.34 -7.92
N PRO A 154 -7.46 12.29 -8.65
CA PRO A 154 -8.66 12.01 -9.44
C PRO A 154 -8.46 10.87 -10.44
N SER A 155 -7.23 10.66 -10.93
CA SER A 155 -6.90 9.57 -11.84
C SER A 155 -7.05 8.19 -11.20
N LEU A 156 -6.81 8.06 -9.89
CA LEU A 156 -6.91 6.78 -9.19
C LEU A 156 -8.37 6.34 -9.01
N ILE A 157 -9.27 7.29 -8.74
CA ILE A 157 -10.72 7.03 -8.68
C ILE A 157 -11.25 6.64 -10.07
N ALA A 158 -10.83 7.35 -11.12
CA ALA A 158 -11.21 7.02 -12.49
C ALA A 158 -10.72 5.62 -12.90
N LEU A 159 -9.47 5.28 -12.55
CA LEU A 159 -8.92 3.94 -12.76
C LEU A 159 -9.71 2.87 -12.01
N SER A 160 -10.06 3.12 -10.75
CA SER A 160 -10.85 2.19 -9.93
C SER A 160 -12.23 1.91 -10.55
N ARG A 161 -12.91 2.95 -11.03
CA ARG A 161 -14.20 2.80 -11.75
C ARG A 161 -14.05 1.95 -13.02
N ARG A 162 -13.01 2.22 -13.81
CA ARG A 162 -12.71 1.44 -15.01
C ARG A 162 -12.47 -0.03 -14.67
N LEU A 163 -11.62 -0.32 -13.69
CA LEU A 163 -11.31 -1.68 -13.25
C LEU A 163 -12.55 -2.41 -12.70
N CYS A 164 -13.44 -1.73 -11.97
CA CYS A 164 -14.70 -2.33 -11.54
C CYS A 164 -15.55 -2.79 -12.73
N VAL A 165 -15.68 -1.96 -13.77
CA VAL A 165 -16.46 -2.31 -14.97
C VAL A 165 -15.80 -3.45 -15.73
N GLU A 166 -14.49 -3.40 -15.94
CA GLU A 166 -13.74 -4.48 -16.59
C GLU A 166 -13.87 -5.81 -15.83
N PHE A 167 -13.77 -5.78 -14.50
CA PHE A 167 -13.94 -6.97 -13.66
C PHE A 167 -15.37 -7.53 -13.72
N LEU A 168 -16.40 -6.67 -13.64
CA LEU A 168 -17.78 -7.11 -13.78
C LEU A 168 -18.05 -7.73 -15.17
N ASN A 169 -17.49 -7.13 -16.22
CA ASN A 169 -17.60 -7.68 -17.58
C ASN A 169 -16.94 -9.06 -17.68
N LEU A 170 -15.78 -9.27 -17.05
CA LEU A 170 -15.13 -10.59 -16.98
C LEU A 170 -16.04 -11.61 -16.29
N VAL A 171 -16.65 -11.26 -15.16
CA VAL A 171 -17.55 -12.15 -14.40
C VAL A 171 -18.80 -12.50 -15.21
N VAL A 172 -19.37 -11.52 -15.92
CA VAL A 172 -20.53 -11.73 -16.80
C VAL A 172 -20.16 -12.63 -17.99
N ALA A 173 -19.04 -12.35 -18.66
CA ALA A 173 -18.58 -13.12 -19.82
C ALA A 173 -18.26 -14.58 -19.46
N THR A 174 -17.73 -14.81 -18.26
CA THR A 174 -17.38 -16.16 -17.76
C THR A 174 -18.55 -16.89 -17.08
N GLN A 175 -19.68 -16.22 -16.85
CA GLN A 175 -20.85 -16.77 -16.13
C GLN A 175 -20.45 -17.47 -14.81
N SER A 176 -19.55 -16.83 -14.07
CA SER A 176 -18.86 -17.45 -12.92
C SER A 176 -19.54 -17.21 -11.57
N ILE A 177 -20.65 -16.47 -11.51
CA ILE A 177 -21.36 -16.20 -10.26
C ILE A 177 -21.91 -17.52 -9.67
N ARG A 178 -21.72 -17.71 -8.36
CA ARG A 178 -22.21 -18.88 -7.62
C ARG A 178 -23.21 -18.50 -6.52
N LYS A 179 -22.93 -17.43 -5.79
CA LYS A 179 -23.78 -16.96 -4.69
C LYS A 179 -23.84 -15.44 -4.72
N ALA A 180 -25.01 -14.89 -4.41
CA ALA A 180 -25.16 -13.47 -4.20
C ALA A 180 -26.23 -13.23 -3.13
N PHE A 181 -26.01 -12.22 -2.29
CA PHE A 181 -27.03 -11.77 -1.35
C PHE A 181 -26.96 -10.26 -1.13
N ILE A 182 -28.11 -9.68 -0.81
CA ILE A 182 -28.26 -8.25 -0.53
C ILE A 182 -28.22 -8.04 0.98
N CYS A 183 -27.52 -7.02 1.43
CA CYS A 183 -27.54 -6.59 2.82
C CYS A 183 -27.54 -5.06 2.93
N ILE A 184 -27.59 -4.55 4.16
CA ILE A 184 -27.55 -3.11 4.45
C ILE A 184 -26.27 -2.46 3.90
N LYS A 185 -25.13 -3.17 3.90
CA LYS A 185 -23.84 -2.64 3.42
C LYS A 185 -23.74 -2.57 1.89
N GLY A 186 -24.51 -3.39 1.16
CA GLY A 186 -24.35 -3.56 -0.28
C GLY A 186 -24.69 -4.97 -0.75
N PHE A 187 -24.22 -5.30 -1.95
CA PHE A 187 -24.36 -6.62 -2.56
C PHE A 187 -23.11 -7.44 -2.31
N TYR A 188 -23.25 -8.58 -1.66
CA TYR A 188 -22.18 -9.57 -1.55
C TYR A 188 -22.30 -10.52 -2.73
N VAL A 189 -21.22 -10.68 -3.47
CA VAL A 189 -21.16 -11.55 -4.65
C VAL A 189 -19.99 -12.52 -4.49
N GLN A 190 -20.24 -13.78 -4.79
CA GLN A 190 -19.23 -14.81 -4.92
C GLN A 190 -19.20 -15.30 -6.36
N ALA A 191 -18.03 -15.25 -7.00
CA ALA A 191 -17.78 -15.85 -8.29
C ALA A 191 -16.62 -16.86 -8.22
N GLU A 192 -16.64 -17.84 -9.11
CA GLU A 192 -15.58 -18.85 -9.24
C GLU A 192 -14.64 -18.47 -10.38
N LEU A 193 -13.45 -17.97 -10.04
CA LEU A 193 -12.43 -17.55 -11.00
C LEU A 193 -11.25 -18.52 -10.92
N LEU A 194 -10.87 -19.15 -12.05
CA LEU A 194 -9.79 -20.15 -12.11
C LEU A 194 -9.91 -21.24 -11.02
N ALA A 195 -11.12 -21.80 -10.85
CA ALA A 195 -11.45 -22.80 -9.83
C ALA A 195 -11.24 -22.35 -8.36
N LYS A 196 -11.18 -21.03 -8.11
CA LYS A 196 -11.16 -20.45 -6.77
C LYS A 196 -12.37 -19.56 -6.52
N PRO A 197 -13.05 -19.69 -5.37
CA PRO A 197 -14.12 -18.78 -5.01
C PRO A 197 -13.55 -17.42 -4.59
N VAL A 198 -13.97 -16.36 -5.27
CA VAL A 198 -13.66 -14.97 -4.94
C VAL A 198 -14.94 -14.29 -4.48
N VAL A 199 -14.89 -13.66 -3.31
CA VAL A 199 -16.01 -12.91 -2.73
C VAL A 199 -15.66 -11.43 -2.70
N TRP A 200 -16.59 -10.56 -3.05
CA TRP A 200 -16.42 -9.12 -2.87
C TRP A 200 -17.77 -8.44 -2.58
N VAL A 201 -17.68 -7.20 -2.10
CA VAL A 201 -18.84 -6.37 -1.77
C VAL A 201 -18.93 -5.21 -2.75
N ILE A 202 -20.11 -5.01 -3.32
CA ILE A 202 -20.47 -3.84 -4.12
C ILE A 202 -21.29 -2.91 -3.22
N PRO A 203 -20.74 -1.78 -2.76
CA PRO A 203 -21.49 -0.85 -1.92
C PRO A 203 -22.69 -0.27 -2.65
N HIS A 204 -23.75 0.03 -1.90
CA HIS A 204 -24.89 0.80 -2.41
C HIS A 204 -24.44 2.18 -2.89
N SER A 205 -25.14 2.74 -3.87
CA SER A 205 -24.79 4.03 -4.50
C SER A 205 -24.86 5.24 -3.56
N SER A 206 -25.43 5.08 -2.36
CA SER A 206 -25.75 6.16 -1.42
C SER A 206 -24.66 6.42 -0.38
N VAL A 207 -23.40 6.59 -0.79
CA VAL A 207 -22.34 6.99 0.15
C VAL A 207 -22.32 8.51 0.27
N THR A 208 -23.05 9.03 1.26
CA THR A 208 -23.18 10.48 1.49
C THR A 208 -22.18 11.03 2.51
N HIS A 209 -21.53 10.19 3.31
CA HIS A 209 -20.63 10.63 4.39
C HIS A 209 -19.22 10.04 4.27
N THR A 210 -18.22 10.93 4.20
CA THR A 210 -16.79 10.57 4.29
C THR A 210 -16.26 10.96 5.66
N PRO A 211 -16.00 9.99 6.54
CA PRO A 211 -15.62 10.30 7.92
C PRO A 211 -14.20 10.89 8.01
N SER A 212 -14.03 11.89 8.87
CA SER A 212 -12.79 12.69 8.97
C SER A 212 -11.69 12.04 9.81
N ASP A 213 -12.01 11.00 10.58
CA ASP A 213 -11.11 10.23 11.44
C ASP A 213 -10.26 9.20 10.66
N VAL A 214 -10.59 8.95 9.40
CA VAL A 214 -9.88 7.99 8.55
C VAL A 214 -8.64 8.62 7.89
N ASP A 215 -7.47 7.99 8.04
CA ASP A 215 -6.25 8.40 7.32
C ASP A 215 -6.29 7.88 5.87
N TYR A 216 -6.96 8.64 5.02
CA TYR A 216 -7.09 8.34 3.60
C TYR A 216 -5.77 8.28 2.83
N ARG A 217 -4.66 8.84 3.35
CA ARG A 217 -3.34 8.72 2.68
C ARG A 217 -2.82 7.29 2.72
N ILE A 218 -3.13 6.56 3.79
CA ILE A 218 -2.82 5.14 3.92
C ILE A 218 -3.66 4.35 2.91
N LEU A 219 -4.98 4.59 2.90
CA LEU A 219 -5.89 3.93 1.95
C LEU A 219 -5.54 4.22 0.49
N SER A 220 -5.10 5.44 0.17
CA SER A 220 -4.63 5.79 -1.17
C SER A 220 -3.42 4.96 -1.60
N THR A 221 -2.55 4.61 -0.65
CA THR A 221 -1.38 3.77 -0.95
C THR A 221 -1.80 2.31 -1.16
N CYS A 222 -2.72 1.80 -0.34
CA CYS A 222 -3.29 0.47 -0.53
C CYS A 222 -3.96 0.37 -1.90
N LEU A 223 -4.84 1.33 -2.22
CA LEU A 223 -5.54 1.37 -3.50
C LEU A 223 -4.60 1.45 -4.71
N GLU A 224 -3.49 2.17 -4.61
CA GLU A 224 -2.48 2.20 -5.67
C GLU A 224 -1.88 0.81 -5.94
N PHE A 225 -1.63 0.03 -4.89
CA PHE A 225 -1.20 -1.36 -5.03
C PHE A 225 -2.34 -2.24 -5.58
N ASP A 226 -3.54 -2.14 -5.01
CA ASP A 226 -4.70 -2.96 -5.36
C ASP A 226 -5.14 -2.77 -6.81
N THR A 227 -5.16 -1.52 -7.30
CA THR A 227 -5.45 -1.23 -8.71
C THR A 227 -4.39 -1.81 -9.64
N THR A 228 -3.12 -1.84 -9.21
CA THR A 228 -2.05 -2.49 -9.99
C THR A 228 -2.19 -4.01 -9.98
N LEU A 229 -2.56 -4.61 -8.84
CA LEU A 229 -2.80 -6.05 -8.70
C LEU A 229 -3.96 -6.50 -9.58
N VAL A 230 -5.14 -5.89 -9.41
CA VAL A 230 -6.35 -6.20 -10.19
C VAL A 230 -6.10 -5.96 -11.67
N GLY A 231 -5.48 -4.83 -12.04
CA GLY A 231 -5.11 -4.54 -13.42
C GLY A 231 -4.13 -5.56 -14.01
N SER A 232 -3.24 -6.14 -13.21
CA SER A 232 -2.32 -7.19 -13.68
C SER A 232 -2.96 -8.56 -13.90
N LEU A 233 -4.13 -8.80 -13.28
CA LEU A 233 -4.92 -10.01 -13.45
C LEU A 233 -5.90 -9.89 -14.63
N LEU A 234 -6.47 -8.70 -14.84
CA LEU A 234 -7.42 -8.44 -15.92
C LEU A 234 -6.79 -8.29 -17.32
N ASN A 235 -5.53 -7.81 -17.39
CA ASN A 235 -4.81 -7.62 -18.66
C ASN A 235 -3.96 -8.84 -19.07
N LYS A 236 -4.30 -10.03 -18.55
CA LYS A 236 -3.72 -11.31 -18.98
C LYS A 236 -4.75 -12.05 -19.82
#